data_AF-A0A3D1V4Q7-F1
#
_entry.id   AF-A0A3D1V4Q7-F1
#
_cell.length_a   1.000
_cell.length_b   1.000
_cell.length_c   1.000
_cell.angle_alpha   90.00
_cell.angle_beta   90.00
_cell.angle_gamma   90.00
#
_symmetry.space_group_name_H-M   'P 1'
#
loop_
_entity.id
_entity.type
_entity.pdbx_description
1 polymer ?
#
loop_
_entity_poly.entity_id
_entity_poly.type
_entity_poly.pdbx_seq_one_letter_code
_entity_poly.pdbx_strand_id
1 'polypeptide(L)'
;GVRVWAYADLPYALDRRAITPRLASGVAREVRLVGLDDDAFERKCRAIDCYASQLPVIFRDWGDHRDALDSYHRWIGGGRRAEAQWRVVPSRLAG
;
A
#
# COMPACT_ATOMS: atom_id res chain seq x y z
N GLY A 1 -19.53 -4.90 16.89
CA GLY A 1 -18.87 -5.11 15.59
C GLY A 1 -17.48 -4.51 15.61
N VAL A 2 -16.56 -4.99 14.76
CA VAL A 2 -15.19 -4.48 14.65
C VAL A 2 -15.03 -3.53 13.46
N ARG A 3 -14.13 -2.55 13.56
CA ARG A 3 -13.77 -1.64 12.45
C ARG A 3 -12.60 -2.23 11.68
N VAL A 4 -12.75 -2.39 10.37
CA VAL A 4 -11.75 -2.99 9.48
C VAL A 4 -11.30 -1.97 8.44
N TRP A 5 -9.98 -1.93 8.21
CA TRP A 5 -9.34 -1.11 7.20
C TRP A 5 -8.52 -2.02 6.29
N ALA A 6 -8.71 -1.86 4.98
CA ALA A 6 -7.87 -2.47 3.97
C ALA A 6 -6.68 -1.55 3.65
N TYR A 7 -5.57 -2.15 3.26
CA TYR A 7 -4.37 -1.45 2.80
C TYR A 7 -4.02 -1.90 1.38
N ALA A 8 -3.15 -1.15 0.72
CA ALA A 8 -2.66 -1.50 -0.60
C ALA A 8 -1.58 -2.57 -0.46
N ASP A 9 -1.78 -3.71 -1.10
CA ASP A 9 -0.86 -4.83 -1.00
C ASP A 9 0.40 -4.57 -1.85
N LEU A 10 1.55 -4.42 -1.20
CA LEU A 10 2.82 -4.07 -1.84
C LEU A 10 3.71 -5.31 -2.01
N PRO A 11 4.43 -5.44 -3.14
CA PRO A 11 4.58 -4.47 -4.23
C PRO A 11 3.53 -4.57 -5.33
N TYR A 12 2.49 -5.40 -5.20
CA TYR A 12 1.50 -5.57 -6.28
C TYR A 12 0.77 -4.25 -6.63
N ALA A 13 0.61 -3.38 -5.64
CA ALA A 13 0.10 -2.04 -5.75
C ALA A 13 1.03 -1.05 -6.49
N LEU A 14 2.29 -1.40 -6.75
CA LEU A 14 3.20 -0.59 -7.57
C LEU A 14 2.70 -0.49 -9.02
N ASP A 15 2.00 -1.52 -9.52
CA ASP A 15 1.25 -1.39 -10.76
C ASP A 15 -0.02 -0.56 -10.55
N ARG A 16 0.04 0.69 -10.99
CA ARG A 16 -1.06 1.67 -10.89
C ARG A 16 -2.33 1.19 -11.60
N ARG A 17 -2.21 0.28 -12.58
CA ARG A 17 -3.36 -0.33 -13.27
C ARG A 17 -4.10 -1.34 -12.39
N ALA A 18 -3.42 -1.95 -11.42
CA ALA A 18 -4.00 -2.92 -10.50
C ALA A 18 -4.83 -2.28 -9.36
N ILE A 19 -4.48 -1.05 -8.96
CA ILE A 19 -5.18 -0.33 -7.87
C ILE A 19 -6.53 0.25 -8.33
N THR A 20 -6.56 0.83 -9.52
CA THR A 20 -7.66 1.71 -9.98
C THR A 20 -9.04 1.02 -10.00
N PRO A 21 -9.19 -0.25 -10.47
CA PRO A 21 -10.49 -0.92 -10.53
C PRO A 21 -11.06 -1.29 -9.15
N ARG A 22 -10.21 -1.68 -8.19
CA ARG A 22 -10.66 -2.08 -6.84
C ARG A 22 -11.11 -0.86 -6.03
N LEU A 23 -10.44 0.28 -6.17
CA LEU A 23 -10.90 1.53 -5.56
C LEU A 23 -12.22 2.04 -6.17
N ALA A 24 -12.41 1.84 -7.47
CA ALA A 24 -13.64 2.22 -8.17
C ALA A 24 -14.86 1.33 -7.83
N SER A 25 -14.66 0.16 -7.19
CA SER A 25 -15.73 -0.79 -6.85
C SER A 25 -16.68 -0.33 -5.73
N GLY A 26 -16.42 0.81 -5.07
CA GLY A 26 -17.29 1.38 -4.05
C GLY A 26 -17.25 0.71 -2.67
N VAL A 27 -16.39 -0.32 -2.48
CA VAL A 27 -16.16 -0.98 -1.18
C VAL A 27 -15.44 -0.06 -0.18
N ALA A 28 -14.68 0.91 -0.69
CA ALA A 28 -13.93 1.89 0.08
C ALA A 28 -14.72 3.22 0.15
N ARG A 29 -15.28 3.54 1.32
CA ARG A 29 -16.03 4.81 1.52
C ARG A 29 -15.21 5.94 2.11
N GLU A 30 -14.14 5.61 2.80
CA GLU A 30 -13.28 6.55 3.51
C GLU A 30 -11.84 6.12 3.26
N VAL A 31 -11.00 7.05 2.81
CA VAL A 31 -9.56 6.86 2.70
C VAL A 31 -8.87 7.73 3.74
N ARG A 32 -7.90 7.15 4.44
CA ARG A 32 -6.97 7.92 5.26
C ARG A 32 -5.55 7.68 4.77
N LEU A 33 -4.77 8.75 4.78
CA LEU A 33 -3.33 8.71 4.57
C LEU A 33 -2.65 8.68 5.93
N VAL A 34 -1.90 7.61 6.18
CA VAL A 34 -1.05 7.49 7.36
C VAL A 34 0.35 7.95 6.97
N GLY A 35 0.80 9.05 7.56
CA GLY A 35 2.12 9.61 7.29
C GLY A 35 3.21 8.63 7.70
N LEU A 36 4.25 8.54 6.87
CA LEU A 36 5.42 7.72 7.14
C LEU A 36 6.64 8.64 7.15
N ASP A 37 7.12 9.00 8.34
CA ASP A 37 8.33 9.80 8.48
C ASP A 37 9.58 9.00 8.08
N ASP A 38 10.74 9.67 8.08
CA ASP A 38 12.00 9.06 7.65
C ASP A 38 12.38 7.85 8.50
N ASP A 39 12.20 7.94 9.83
CA ASP A 39 12.52 6.84 10.75
C ASP A 39 11.59 5.65 10.55
N ALA A 40 10.28 5.89 10.38
CA ALA A 40 9.30 4.83 10.14
C ALA A 40 9.53 4.16 8.79
N PHE A 41 9.89 4.93 7.75
CA PHE A 41 10.24 4.38 6.45
C PHE A 41 11.50 3.52 6.50
N GLU A 42 12.57 3.99 7.14
CA GLU A 42 13.80 3.23 7.29
C GLU A 42 13.59 1.94 8.10
N ARG A 43 12.81 2.01 9.19
CA ARG A 43 12.44 0.81 9.97
C ARG A 43 11.63 -0.17 9.14
N LYS A 44 10.72 0.30 8.29
CA LYS A 44 9.96 -0.54 7.36
C LYS A 44 10.90 -1.23 6.37
N CYS A 45 11.82 -0.51 5.73
CA CYS A 45 12.80 -1.09 4.82
C CYS A 45 13.67 -2.15 5.49
N ARG A 46 14.20 -1.87 6.69
CA ARG A 46 14.96 -2.87 7.46
C ARG A 46 14.16 -4.11 7.82
N ALA A 47 12.88 -3.95 8.16
CA ALA A 47 12.02 -5.10 8.42
C ALA A 47 11.78 -5.92 7.14
N ILE A 48 11.67 -5.26 5.98
CA ILE A 48 11.55 -5.91 4.67
C ILE A 48 12.85 -6.63 4.29
N ASP A 49 14.02 -6.07 4.61
CA ASP A 49 15.34 -6.69 4.38
C ASP A 49 15.46 -8.07 5.07
N CYS A 50 14.75 -8.30 6.18
CA CYS A 50 14.72 -9.60 6.85
C CYS A 50 14.05 -10.71 6.02
N TYR A 51 13.24 -10.36 5.01
CA TYR A 51 12.60 -11.30 4.08
C TYR A 51 13.50 -11.56 2.85
N ALA A 52 14.80 -11.74 3.09
CA ALA A 52 15.83 -11.81 2.06
C ALA A 52 15.56 -12.85 0.97
N SER A 53 14.95 -13.99 1.30
CA SER A 53 14.60 -15.04 0.33
C SER A 53 13.44 -14.65 -0.60
N GLN A 54 12.61 -13.70 -0.18
CA GLN A 54 11.44 -13.26 -0.94
C GLN A 54 11.76 -12.04 -1.82
N LEU A 55 12.69 -11.19 -1.41
CA LEU A 55 13.03 -9.94 -2.11
C LEU A 55 13.33 -10.14 -3.61
N PRO A 56 14.19 -11.07 -4.04
CA PRO A 56 14.50 -11.28 -5.46
C PRO A 56 13.29 -11.73 -6.28
N VAL A 57 12.30 -12.35 -5.66
CA VAL A 57 11.10 -12.86 -6.33
C VAL A 57 10.02 -11.77 -6.39
N ILE A 58 9.77 -11.13 -5.26
CA ILE A 58 8.69 -10.15 -5.08
C ILE A 58 8.99 -8.84 -5.80
N PHE A 59 10.24 -8.38 -5.79
CA PHE A 59 10.67 -7.12 -6.42
C PHE A 59 11.36 -7.29 -7.77
N ARG A 60 11.33 -8.49 -8.36
CA ARG A 60 12.05 -8.82 -9.61
C ARG A 60 11.80 -7.82 -10.75
N ASP A 61 10.58 -7.30 -10.84
CA ASP A 61 10.11 -6.43 -11.93
C ASP A 61 10.21 -4.93 -11.54
N TRP A 62 10.68 -4.62 -10.34
CA TRP A 62 10.61 -3.28 -9.73
C TRP A 62 11.98 -2.70 -9.36
N GLY A 63 13.06 -3.47 -9.50
CA GLY A 63 14.42 -3.05 -9.17
C GLY A 63 14.68 -3.05 -7.66
N ASP A 64 15.40 -2.04 -7.17
CA ASP A 64 15.63 -1.91 -5.73
C ASP A 64 14.31 -1.66 -4.98
N HIS A 65 14.08 -2.45 -3.94
CA HIS A 65 12.82 -2.41 -3.22
C HIS A 65 12.63 -1.10 -2.44
N ARG A 66 13.70 -0.47 -1.94
CA ARG A 66 13.60 0.78 -1.19
C ARG A 66 13.20 1.91 -2.11
N ASP A 67 13.81 2.01 -3.29
CA ASP A 67 13.47 3.02 -4.31
C ASP A 67 12.03 2.84 -4.82
N ALA A 68 11.65 1.60 -5.11
CA ALA A 68 10.30 1.26 -5.56
C ALA A 68 9.23 1.65 -4.52
N LEU A 69 9.50 1.35 -3.24
CA LEU A 69 8.63 1.72 -2.15
C LEU A 69 8.61 3.24 -1.91
N ASP A 70 9.76 3.94 -1.92
CA ASP A 70 9.81 5.39 -1.73
C ASP A 70 8.95 6.11 -2.76
N SER A 71 9.14 5.77 -4.03
CA SER A 71 8.38 6.30 -5.16
C SER A 71 6.87 6.11 -4.96
N TYR A 72 6.46 4.90 -4.56
CA TYR A 72 5.05 4.61 -4.31
C TYR A 72 4.46 5.40 -3.13
N HIS A 73 5.13 5.43 -1.98
CA HIS A 73 4.60 6.11 -0.80
C HIS A 73 4.51 7.63 -1.04
N ARG A 74 5.47 8.20 -1.77
CA ARG A 74 5.41 9.61 -2.19
C ARG A 74 4.28 9.87 -3.18
N TRP A 75 4.07 8.98 -4.14
CA TRP A 75 2.96 9.10 -5.07
C TRP A 75 1.61 9.08 -4.35
N ILE A 76 1.37 8.10 -3.49
CA ILE A 76 0.14 7.99 -2.69
C ILE A 76 -0.06 9.19 -1.77
N GLY A 77 1.01 9.67 -1.12
CA GLY A 77 0.94 10.79 -0.19
C GLY A 77 1.05 12.18 -0.83
N GLY A 78 1.01 12.29 -2.17
CA GLY A 78 1.05 13.57 -2.86
C GLY A 78 2.35 14.35 -2.66
N GLY A 79 3.50 13.66 -2.69
CA GLY A 79 4.85 14.21 -2.57
C GLY A 79 5.52 13.93 -1.21
N ARG A 80 4.74 13.58 -0.19
CA ARG A 80 5.24 13.08 1.10
C ARG A 80 4.99 11.58 1.19
N ARG A 81 5.82 10.85 1.94
CA ARG A 81 5.59 9.42 2.16
C ARG A 81 4.34 9.20 3.00
N ALA A 82 3.41 8.42 2.47
CA ALA A 82 2.24 7.96 3.21
C ALA A 82 1.78 6.59 2.73
N GLU A 83 1.06 5.89 3.61
CA GLU A 83 0.28 4.70 3.28
C GLU A 83 -1.20 5.04 3.22
N ALA A 84 -1.88 4.57 2.18
CA ALA A 84 -3.34 4.70 2.09
C ALA A 84 -4.02 3.50 2.75
N GLN A 85 -5.04 3.79 3.54
CA GLN A 85 -5.90 2.80 4.16
C GLN A 85 -7.35 3.14 3.88
N TRP A 86 -8.13 2.14 3.48
CA TRP A 86 -9.53 2.29 3.10
C TRP A 86 -10.45 1.59 4.08
N ARG A 87 -11.46 2.30 4.56
CA ARG A 87 -12.45 1.72 5.46
C ARG A 87 -13.31 0.71 4.72
N VAL A 88 -13.31 -0.52 5.20
CA VAL A 88 -14.20 -1.57 4.68
C VAL A 88 -15.57 -1.37 5.29
N VAL A 89 -16.57 -1.19 4.43
CA VAL A 89 -17.97 -1.20 4.82
C VAL A 89 -18.63 -2.47 4.27
N PRO A 90 -19.55 -3.10 5.02
CA PRO A 90 -20.35 -4.18 4.48
C PRO A 90 -21.05 -3.69 3.21
N SER A 91 -20.86 -4.38 2.08
CA SER A 91 -21.79 -4.22 0.97
C SER A 91 -23.14 -4.72 1.46
N ARG A 92 -24.20 -3.91 1.31
CA ARG A 92 -25.53 -4.50 1.26
C ARG A 92 -25.49 -5.40 0.03
N LEU A 93 -25.59 -6.71 0.21
CA LEU A 93 -25.95 -7.58 -0.92
C LEU A 93 -27.21 -6.95 -1.51
N ALA A 94 -27.12 -6.47 -2.74
CA ALA A 94 -28.30 -6.07 -3.48
C ALA A 94 -29.18 -7.32 -3.55
N GLY A 95 -30.29 -7.28 -2.81
CA GLY A 95 -31.35 -8.29 -2.93
C GLY A 95 -32.05 -8.19 -4.25
#